data_AF-A0A957CXB1-F1
#
_entry.id   AF-A0A957CXB1-F1
#
_cell.length_a   1.000
_cell.length_b   1.000
_cell.length_c   1.000
_cell.angle_alpha   90.00
_cell.angle_beta   90.00
_cell.angle_gamma   90.00
#
_symmetry.space_group_name_H-M   'P 1'
#
loop_
_entity.id
_entity.type
_entity.pdbx_description
1 polymer ?
#
loop_
_entity_poly.entity_id
_entity_poly.type
_entity_poly.pdbx_seq_one_letter_code
_entity_poly.pdbx_strand_id
1 'polypeptide(L)'
;YKNFDSPLDLYDIFYFDLNTTAAIKVKLRDIPTGTDFNLFLYDDNKFIWGSSQNGGNVKETIDTTLGPGRYYVMVARKGILNTSNYRLIVEK
;
A
#
# COMPACT_ATOMS: atom_id res chain seq x y z
N TYR A 1 -9.43 7.02 -4.35
CA TYR A 1 -8.42 7.38 -5.36
C TYR A 1 -7.45 8.35 -4.72
N LYS A 2 -6.16 8.14 -4.96
CA LYS A 2 -5.03 8.92 -4.40
C LYS A 2 -3.92 8.99 -5.44
N ASN A 3 -3.00 9.93 -5.31
CA ASN A 3 -1.91 10.21 -6.24
C ASN A 3 -0.74 10.84 -5.47
N PHE A 4 0.40 10.99 -6.14
CA PHE A 4 1.53 11.73 -5.60
C PHE A 4 1.50 13.16 -6.15
N ASP A 5 1.20 14.15 -5.31
CA ASP A 5 0.86 15.51 -5.75
C ASP A 5 2.09 16.38 -6.04
N SER A 6 3.29 15.94 -5.63
CA SER A 6 4.53 16.67 -5.87
C SER A 6 5.75 15.76 -6.05
N PRO A 7 6.87 16.28 -6.60
CA PRO A 7 8.09 15.48 -6.73
C PRO A 7 8.64 14.98 -5.39
N LEU A 8 8.34 15.66 -4.28
CA LEU A 8 8.78 15.27 -2.93
C LEU A 8 7.79 14.33 -2.23
N ASP A 9 6.60 14.15 -2.80
CA ASP A 9 5.62 13.21 -2.32
C ASP A 9 6.00 11.79 -2.76
N LEU A 10 6.68 11.07 -1.86
CA LEU A 10 7.23 9.74 -2.13
C LEU A 10 6.47 8.62 -1.41
N TYR A 11 5.64 8.98 -0.43
CA TYR A 11 5.00 8.03 0.46
C TYR A 11 3.60 8.51 0.83
N ASP A 12 2.62 7.67 0.52
CA ASP A 12 1.28 7.78 1.08
C ASP A 12 1.10 6.73 2.17
N ILE A 13 0.64 7.15 3.35
CA ILE A 13 0.43 6.28 4.51
C ILE A 13 -1.04 6.30 4.91
N PHE A 14 -1.61 5.10 5.03
CA PHE A 14 -2.97 4.86 5.49
C PHE A 14 -2.92 3.94 6.71
N TYR A 15 -4.02 3.88 7.46
CA TYR A 15 -4.14 2.90 8.54
C TYR A 15 -5.54 2.27 8.57
N PHE A 16 -5.62 1.10 9.19
CA PHE A 16 -6.89 0.48 9.56
C PHE A 16 -6.75 -0.21 10.91
N ASP A 17 -7.85 -0.30 11.63
CA ASP A 17 -7.93 -1.00 12.91
C ASP A 17 -8.64 -2.35 12.73
N LEU A 18 -8.20 -3.35 13.50
CA LEU A 18 -8.84 -4.67 13.64
C LEU A 18 -9.21 -4.91 15.10
N ASN A 19 -10.44 -5.35 15.33
CA ASN A 19 -10.93 -5.73 16.66
C ASN A 19 -10.83 -7.24 16.92
N THR A 20 -10.69 -8.04 15.87
CA THR A 20 -10.60 -9.49 15.91
C THR A 20 -9.56 -9.95 14.90
N THR A 21 -9.02 -11.16 15.09
CA THR A 21 -8.16 -11.79 14.08
C THR A 21 -8.94 -11.97 12.77
N ALA A 22 -8.35 -11.57 11.65
CA ALA A 22 -8.99 -11.64 10.34
C ALA A 22 -7.96 -11.91 9.23
N ALA A 23 -8.41 -12.54 8.14
CA ALA A 23 -7.65 -12.63 6.90
C ALA A 23 -7.73 -11.27 6.19
N ILE A 24 -6.58 -10.70 5.85
CA ILE A 24 -6.48 -9.37 5.26
C ILE A 24 -5.85 -9.48 3.88
N LYS A 25 -6.49 -8.84 2.90
CA LYS A 25 -5.95 -8.68 1.56
C LYS A 25 -5.83 -7.19 1.23
N VAL A 26 -4.60 -6.70 1.09
CA VAL A 26 -4.32 -5.32 0.69
C VAL A 26 -3.95 -5.31 -0.78
N LYS A 27 -4.61 -4.48 -1.58
CA LYS A 27 -4.41 -4.40 -3.03
C LYS A 27 -4.11 -2.98 -3.46
N LEU A 28 -3.02 -2.81 -4.20
CA LEU A 28 -2.73 -1.59 -4.95
C LEU A 28 -3.04 -1.85 -6.42
N ARG A 29 -3.95 -1.06 -6.99
CA ARG A 29 -4.43 -1.19 -8.37
C ARG A 29 -4.38 0.15 -9.07
N ASP A 30 -4.58 0.08 -10.38
CA ASP A 30 -4.63 1.26 -11.26
C ASP A 30 -3.33 2.09 -11.15
N ILE A 31 -2.18 1.40 -11.00
CA ILE A 31 -0.87 2.07 -11.00
C ILE A 31 -0.68 2.68 -12.40
N PRO A 32 -0.35 3.99 -12.50
CA PRO A 32 -0.18 4.64 -13.79
C PRO A 32 0.91 3.99 -14.65
N THR A 33 0.67 3.89 -15.96
CA THR A 33 1.66 3.37 -16.90
C THR A 33 2.95 4.18 -16.84
N GLY A 34 4.10 3.50 -16.91
CA GLY A 34 5.43 4.12 -16.83
C GLY A 34 5.85 4.51 -15.42
N THR A 35 5.09 4.10 -14.39
CA THR A 35 5.44 4.28 -12.98
C THR A 35 5.58 2.94 -12.27
N ASP A 36 6.14 2.97 -11.07
CA ASP A 36 6.35 1.80 -10.21
C ASP A 36 6.04 2.21 -8.76
N PHE A 37 5.07 1.55 -8.13
CA PHE A 37 4.67 1.83 -6.74
C PHE A 37 4.75 0.54 -5.91
N ASN A 38 5.45 0.61 -4.77
CA ASN A 38 5.56 -0.51 -3.84
C ASN A 38 4.51 -0.43 -2.73
N LEU A 39 4.10 -1.58 -2.22
CA LEU A 39 3.14 -1.71 -1.14
C LEU A 39 3.78 -2.38 0.08
N PHE A 40 3.58 -1.80 1.26
CA PHE A 40 4.07 -2.34 2.53
C PHE A 40 2.96 -2.30 3.59
N LEU A 41 2.94 -3.30 4.46
CA LEU A 41 2.03 -3.42 5.58
C LEU A 41 2.83 -3.55 6.88
N TYR A 42 2.62 -2.62 7.80
CA TYR A 42 3.27 -2.55 9.11
C TYR A 42 2.27 -2.67 10.25
N ASP A 43 2.73 -3.08 11.43
CA ASP A 43 2.05 -2.81 12.69
C ASP A 43 2.62 -1.56 13.40
N ASP A 44 2.07 -1.21 14.56
CA ASP A 44 2.51 -0.09 15.40
C ASP A 44 3.99 -0.19 15.84
N ASN A 45 4.56 -1.40 15.90
CA ASN A 45 5.98 -1.62 16.23
C ASN A 45 6.89 -1.50 15.01
N LYS A 46 6.35 -1.09 13.85
CA LYS A 46 7.04 -1.03 12.54
C LYS A 46 7.50 -2.40 12.06
N PHE A 47 6.94 -3.49 12.57
CA PHE A 47 7.19 -4.82 12.02
C PHE A 47 6.46 -4.97 10.69
N ILE A 48 7.15 -5.51 9.67
CA ILE A 48 6.59 -5.71 8.33
C ILE A 48 5.84 -7.04 8.30
N TRP A 49 4.51 -6.97 8.19
CA TRP A 49 3.65 -8.14 8.02
C TRP A 49 3.57 -8.62 6.57
N GLY A 50 3.90 -7.75 5.62
CA GLY A 50 4.00 -8.10 4.22
C GLY A 50 4.44 -6.93 3.35
N SER A 51 4.98 -7.26 2.18
CA SER A 51 5.28 -6.30 1.12
C SER A 51 5.04 -6.91 -0.25
N SER A 52 4.80 -6.05 -1.22
CA SER A 52 4.72 -6.42 -2.64
C SER A 52 5.37 -5.30 -3.44
N GLN A 53 6.29 -5.69 -4.32
CA GLN A 53 7.22 -4.79 -5.01
C GLN A 53 7.41 -5.21 -6.47
N ASN A 54 6.31 -5.47 -7.17
CA ASN A 54 6.40 -5.84 -8.57
C ASN A 54 6.84 -4.63 -9.40
N GLY A 55 7.67 -4.87 -10.41
CA GLY A 55 8.18 -3.77 -11.22
C GLY A 55 7.10 -3.15 -12.11
N GLY A 56 7.17 -1.83 -12.27
CA GLY A 56 6.31 -1.09 -13.19
C GLY A 56 4.87 -0.96 -12.69
N ASN A 57 3.90 -1.00 -13.60
CA ASN A 57 2.49 -0.78 -13.27
C ASN A 57 1.74 -2.09 -12.93
N VAL A 58 2.47 -3.12 -12.54
CA VAL A 58 1.87 -4.38 -12.10
C VAL A 58 1.20 -4.16 -10.75
N LYS A 59 -0.01 -4.72 -10.59
CA LYS A 59 -0.79 -4.59 -9.35
C LYS A 59 -0.05 -5.23 -8.17
N GLU A 60 -0.01 -4.54 -7.04
CA GLU A 60 0.54 -5.07 -5.79
C GLU A 60 -0.54 -5.77 -4.96
N THR A 61 -0.18 -6.86 -4.29
CA THR A 61 -1.09 -7.57 -3.40
C THR A 61 -0.34 -8.16 -2.21
N ILE A 62 -0.87 -7.93 -1.01
CA ILE A 62 -0.42 -8.57 0.23
C ILE A 62 -1.59 -9.39 0.76
N ASP A 63 -1.31 -10.66 1.09
CA ASP A 63 -2.24 -11.61 1.67
C ASP A 63 -1.68 -12.14 2.99
N THR A 64 -2.37 -11.87 4.10
CA THR A 64 -1.89 -12.24 5.44
C THR A 64 -3.04 -12.43 6.43
N THR A 65 -2.76 -12.95 7.62
CA THR A 65 -3.70 -13.03 8.74
C THR A 65 -3.16 -12.20 9.88
N LEU A 66 -3.96 -11.25 10.36
CA LEU A 66 -3.57 -10.27 11.36
C LEU A 66 -4.43 -10.43 12.61
N GLY A 67 -3.86 -10.19 13.78
CA GLY A 67 -4.59 -10.11 15.05
C GLY A 67 -5.29 -8.75 15.23
N PRO A 68 -5.96 -8.53 16.38
CA PRO A 68 -6.44 -7.22 16.77
C PRO A 68 -5.29 -6.21 16.89
N GLY A 69 -5.51 -4.99 16.44
CA GLY A 69 -4.49 -3.93 16.47
C GLY A 69 -4.66 -2.92 15.33
N ARG A 70 -3.82 -1.89 15.35
CA ARG A 70 -3.68 -0.92 14.26
C ARG A 70 -2.58 -1.35 13.31
N TYR A 71 -2.88 -1.25 12.03
CA TYR A 71 -1.94 -1.56 10.95
C TYR A 71 -1.84 -0.40 9.98
N TYR A 72 -0.64 -0.20 9.42
CA TYR A 72 -0.34 0.88 8.49
C TYR A 72 -0.03 0.31 7.11
N VAL A 73 -0.67 0.87 6.10
CA VAL A 73 -0.39 0.57 4.70
C VAL A 73 0.38 1.73 4.11
N MET A 74 1.60 1.47 3.64
CA MET A 74 2.42 2.45 2.97
C MET A 74 2.48 2.13 1.47
N VAL A 75 2.15 3.12 0.65
CA VAL A 75 2.39 3.09 -0.79
C VAL A 75 3.60 3.98 -1.06
N ALA A 76 4.67 3.41 -1.61
CA ALA A 76 5.92 4.12 -1.87
C ALA A 76 6.13 4.28 -3.37
N ARG A 77 6.26 5.52 -3.84
CA ARG A 77 6.58 5.82 -5.24
C ARG A 77 8.02 5.45 -5.56
N LYS A 78 8.23 4.81 -6.71
CA LYS A 78 9.54 4.62 -7.33
C LYS A 78 9.61 5.46 -8.61
N GLY A 79 10.69 6.23 -8.74
CA GLY A 79 10.97 6.99 -9.95
C GLY A 79 10.19 8.29 -10.09
N ILE A 80 9.84 8.61 -11.35
CA ILE A 80 9.38 9.92 -11.81
C ILE A 80 7.99 10.23 -11.25
N LEU A 81 7.75 11.51 -10.95
CA LEU A 81 6.44 12.01 -10.55
C LEU A 81 5.38 11.66 -11.59
N ASN A 82 4.28 11.08 -11.12
CA ASN A 82 3.04 10.97 -11.87
C ASN A 82 1.89 11.29 -10.93
N THR A 83 1.06 12.25 -11.34
CA THR A 83 -0.07 12.76 -10.56
C THR A 83 -1.39 12.04 -10.88
N SER A 84 -1.35 11.01 -11.74
CA SER A 84 -2.50 10.16 -12.03
C SER A 84 -2.87 9.32 -10.81
N ASN A 85 -4.17 9.08 -10.66
CA ASN A 85 -4.67 8.37 -9.49
C ASN A 85 -4.37 6.87 -9.53
N TYR A 86 -3.99 6.32 -8.39
CA TYR A 86 -4.03 4.90 -8.07
C TYR A 86 -5.22 4.59 -7.14
N ARG A 87 -5.46 3.30 -6.92
CA ARG A 87 -6.49 2.79 -6.01
C ARG A 87 -5.92 1.80 -5.00
N LEU A 88 -6.04 2.14 -3.72
CA LEU A 88 -5.76 1.25 -2.60
C LEU A 88 -7.06 0.64 -2.06
N ILE A 89 -7.06 -0.67 -1.82
CA ILE A 89 -8.20 -1.42 -1.28
C ILE A 89 -7.70 -2.31 -0.15
N VAL A 90 -8.41 -2.31 0.98
CA VAL A 90 -8.22 -3.25 2.09
C VAL A 90 -9.49 -4.09 2.20
N GLU A 91 -9.36 -5.40 2.00
CA GLU A 91 -10.43 -6.39 2.18
C GLU A 91 -10.16 -7.13 3.51
N LYS A 92 -11.23 -7.36 4.29
CA LYS A 92 -11.23 -8.03 5.59
C LYS A 92 -12.24 -9.17 5.57
#